data_AF-A0A9W6G1M3-F1
#
_entry.id   AF-A0A9W6G1M3-F1
#
_cell.length_a   1.000
_cell.length_b   1.000
_cell.length_c   1.000
_cell.angle_alpha   90.00
_cell.angle_beta   90.00
_cell.angle_gamma   90.00
#
_symmetry.space_group_name_H-M   'P 1'
#
loop_
_entity.id
_entity.type
_entity.pdbx_description
1 polymer ?
#
loop_
_entity_poly.entity_id
_entity_poly.type
_entity_poly.pdbx_seq_one_letter_code
_entity_poly.pdbx_strand_id
1 'polypeptide(L)'
;MTIVRAIIAVGMLALYYPGNVLPAFAATEPYVPSIIYPGPYEPEQLFYRNPKGFIWLRWSEAVFTKSVTCSGTIRSLKLTGIWQGHLKPNGACGTPAEPSYWALGNWINYDLINKRREAQ
;
A
#
# COMPACT_ATOMS: atom_id res chain seq x y z
N MET A 1 3.66 -83.62 -15.26
CA MET A 1 4.97 -83.13 -14.80
C MET A 1 5.29 -81.95 -15.71
N THR A 2 5.35 -80.68 -15.31
CA THR A 2 5.98 -80.12 -14.11
C THR A 2 5.50 -78.64 -13.93
N ILE A 3 4.92 -78.37 -12.76
CA ILE A 3 5.06 -77.18 -11.89
C ILE A 3 4.64 -75.78 -12.39
N VAL A 4 3.57 -75.31 -11.74
CA VAL A 4 3.08 -73.94 -11.53
C VAL A 4 4.15 -73.05 -10.88
N ARG A 5 4.34 -71.82 -11.38
CA ARG A 5 4.80 -70.69 -10.55
C ARG A 5 4.06 -69.40 -10.91
N ALA A 6 3.14 -69.05 -10.02
CA ALA A 6 2.58 -67.71 -9.90
C ALA A 6 3.63 -66.76 -9.28
N ILE A 7 3.74 -65.55 -9.80
CA ILE A 7 4.35 -64.42 -9.08
C ILE A 7 3.37 -63.26 -9.15
N ILE A 8 2.75 -63.00 -8.01
CA ILE A 8 1.94 -61.82 -7.70
C ILE A 8 2.94 -60.70 -7.38
N ALA A 9 2.97 -59.65 -8.19
CA ALA A 9 3.62 -58.39 -7.81
C ALA A 9 2.54 -57.41 -7.36
N VAL A 10 2.54 -57.17 -6.05
CA VAL A 10 1.66 -56.28 -5.32
C VAL A 10 1.97 -54.82 -5.68
N GLY A 11 0.92 -54.09 -6.06
CA GLY A 11 0.60 -52.72 -5.65
C GLY A 11 1.73 -51.69 -5.55
N MET A 12 1.68 -50.70 -6.45
CA MET A 12 2.07 -49.34 -6.09
C MET A 12 1.00 -48.38 -6.65
N LEU A 13 -0.01 -48.12 -5.82
CA LEU A 13 -0.93 -47.00 -6.01
C LEU A 13 -0.10 -45.71 -5.94
N ALA A 14 0.22 -45.13 -7.09
CA ALA A 14 0.66 -43.74 -7.15
C ALA A 14 -0.55 -42.85 -6.90
N LEU A 15 -0.82 -42.54 -5.63
CA LEU A 15 -1.65 -41.39 -5.25
C LEU A 15 -0.86 -40.13 -5.63
N TYR A 16 -1.02 -39.67 -6.87
CA TYR A 16 -0.53 -38.37 -7.29
C TYR A 16 -1.48 -37.33 -6.68
N TYR A 17 -1.05 -36.77 -5.55
CA TYR A 17 -1.75 -35.71 -4.85
C TYR A 17 -2.09 -34.56 -5.83
N PRO A 18 -3.32 -34.01 -5.79
CA PRO A 18 -3.61 -32.79 -6.51
C PRO A 18 -2.61 -31.74 -6.05
N GLY A 19 -1.92 -31.12 -7.02
CA GLY A 19 -0.92 -30.11 -6.79
C GLY A 19 -1.45 -29.10 -5.77
N ASN A 20 -0.73 -28.97 -4.66
CA ASN A 20 -0.88 -27.88 -3.73
C ASN A 20 -0.70 -26.58 -4.54
N VAL A 21 -1.82 -25.94 -4.89
CA VAL A 21 -1.82 -24.51 -5.19
C VAL A 21 -1.34 -23.83 -3.92
N LEU A 22 -0.04 -23.51 -3.89
CA LEU A 22 0.48 -22.61 -2.87
C LEU A 22 -0.42 -21.38 -2.87
N PRO A 23 -0.88 -20.89 -1.70
CA PRO A 23 -1.57 -19.62 -1.66
C PRO A 23 -0.65 -18.59 -2.31
N ALA A 24 -1.09 -18.02 -3.43
CA ALA A 24 -0.44 -16.83 -3.96
C ALA A 24 -0.51 -15.81 -2.82
N PHE A 25 0.61 -15.55 -2.16
CA PHE A 25 0.75 -14.42 -1.27
C PHE A 25 0.30 -13.22 -2.09
N ALA A 26 -0.89 -12.71 -1.81
CA ALA A 26 -1.48 -11.64 -2.57
C ALA A 26 -0.53 -10.45 -2.43
N ALA A 27 0.26 -10.19 -3.47
CA ALA A 27 1.15 -9.05 -3.49
C ALA A 27 0.30 -7.81 -3.21
N THR A 28 0.76 -6.97 -2.29
CA THR A 28 0.13 -5.69 -2.02
C THR A 28 0.12 -4.88 -3.32
N GLU A 29 -1.05 -4.78 -3.95
CA GLU A 29 -1.23 -4.01 -5.19
C GLU A 29 -0.66 -2.60 -5.00
N PRO A 30 0.11 -2.06 -5.95
CA PRO A 30 0.71 -0.74 -5.83
C PRO A 30 -0.35 0.36 -5.71
N TYR A 31 0.05 1.49 -5.11
CA TYR A 31 -0.82 2.67 -5.04
C TYR A 31 -1.11 3.21 -6.45
N VAL A 32 -2.38 3.40 -6.77
CA VAL A 32 -2.86 3.98 -8.03
C VAL A 32 -3.63 5.27 -7.71
N PRO A 33 -3.10 6.46 -8.06
CA PRO A 33 -3.71 7.74 -7.68
C PRO A 33 -5.15 7.97 -8.19
N SER A 34 -5.53 7.32 -9.30
CA SER A 34 -6.87 7.42 -9.88
C SER A 34 -7.92 6.57 -9.17
N ILE A 35 -7.51 5.67 -8.27
CA ILE A 35 -8.42 4.88 -7.44
C ILE A 35 -8.66 5.62 -6.13
N ILE A 36 -9.92 5.76 -5.73
CA ILE A 36 -10.28 6.30 -4.41
C ILE A 36 -10.36 5.14 -3.42
N TYR A 37 -9.44 5.12 -2.46
CA TYR A 37 -9.37 4.07 -1.45
C TYR A 37 -10.28 4.41 -0.26
N PRO A 38 -11.11 3.46 0.20
CA PRO A 38 -12.01 3.70 1.32
C PRO A 38 -11.23 3.90 2.63
N GLY A 39 -11.62 4.89 3.41
CA GLY A 39 -11.04 5.13 4.73
C GLY A 39 -11.47 6.48 5.31
N PRO A 40 -10.95 6.83 6.50
CA PRO A 40 -11.40 8.00 7.24
C PRO A 40 -10.80 9.32 6.75
N TYR A 41 -9.83 9.29 5.82
CA TYR A 41 -9.16 10.48 5.33
C TYR A 41 -9.76 10.96 4.01
N GLU A 42 -10.06 12.26 3.92
CA GLU A 42 -10.57 12.90 2.70
C GLU A 42 -9.54 12.81 1.56
N PRO A 43 -9.90 12.26 0.37
CA PRO A 43 -8.92 11.87 -0.66
C PRO A 43 -7.96 12.97 -1.11
N GLU A 44 -8.46 14.20 -1.29
CA GLU A 44 -7.69 15.35 -1.80
C GLU A 44 -7.12 16.24 -0.69
N GLN A 45 -7.35 15.89 0.57
CA GLN A 45 -6.88 16.67 1.70
C GLN A 45 -5.41 16.34 1.98
N LEU A 46 -4.61 17.38 2.24
CA LEU A 46 -3.20 17.23 2.60
C LEU A 46 -3.02 17.04 4.10
N PHE A 47 -2.21 16.06 4.45
CA PHE A 47 -1.80 15.74 5.82
C PHE A 47 -0.29 15.72 5.94
N TYR A 48 0.21 15.97 7.14
CA TYR A 48 1.61 15.77 7.50
C TYR A 48 1.74 14.73 8.61
N ARG A 49 2.85 13.99 8.59
CA ARG A 49 3.13 13.02 9.64
C ARG A 49 3.56 13.77 10.90
N ASN A 50 2.91 13.47 12.02
CA ASN A 50 3.34 14.01 13.31
C ASN A 50 4.75 13.50 13.64
N PRO A 51 5.76 14.36 13.85
CA PRO A 51 7.10 13.89 14.19
C PRO A 51 7.16 13.17 15.54
N LYS A 52 6.17 13.38 16.42
CA LYS A 52 6.08 12.78 17.75
C LYS A 52 5.23 11.51 17.81
N GLY A 53 4.68 11.03 16.70
CA GLY A 53 3.78 9.86 16.72
C GLY A 53 3.39 9.32 15.35
N PHE A 54 2.51 8.33 15.34
CA PHE A 54 2.07 7.65 14.11
C PHE A 54 0.81 8.27 13.47
N ILE A 55 0.40 9.44 13.94
CA ILE A 55 -0.84 10.09 13.51
C ILE A 55 -0.56 11.05 12.35
N TRP A 56 -1.42 11.00 11.34
CA TRP A 56 -1.49 11.98 10.26
C TRP A 56 -2.34 13.17 10.69
N LEU A 57 -1.77 14.37 10.64
CA LEU A 57 -2.42 15.60 11.04
C LEU A 57 -2.84 16.41 9.81
N ARG A 58 -4.08 16.91 9.80
CA ARG A 58 -4.61 17.74 8.71
C ARG A 58 -3.82 19.05 8.65
N TRP A 59 -3.36 19.43 7.47
CA TRP A 59 -2.60 20.68 7.31
C TRP A 59 -3.47 21.93 7.16
N SER A 60 -4.54 21.85 6.37
CA SER A 60 -5.49 22.95 6.16
C SER A 60 -6.89 22.39 5.88
N GLU A 61 -7.92 23.25 5.81
CA GLU A 61 -9.27 22.86 5.39
C GLU A 61 -9.46 22.83 3.87
N ALA A 62 -8.50 23.34 3.10
CA ALA A 62 -8.57 23.35 1.65
C ALA A 62 -7.87 22.12 1.05
N VAL A 63 -8.38 21.67 -0.11
CA VAL A 63 -7.71 20.67 -0.95
C VAL A 63 -6.32 21.14 -1.35
N PHE A 64 -5.39 20.20 -1.50
CA PHE A 64 -3.97 20.52 -1.68
C PHE A 64 -3.68 21.39 -2.92
N THR A 65 -4.48 21.28 -3.99
CA THR A 65 -4.29 22.06 -5.23
C THR A 65 -4.59 23.55 -5.07
N LYS A 66 -5.37 23.92 -4.05
CA LYS A 66 -5.68 25.33 -3.73
C LYS A 66 -4.69 25.93 -2.75
N SER A 67 -4.07 25.10 -1.92
CA SER A 67 -3.23 25.53 -0.82
C SER A 67 -1.74 25.43 -1.13
N VAL A 68 -1.29 24.41 -1.89
CA VAL A 68 0.12 24.25 -2.27
C VAL A 68 0.42 25.05 -3.54
N THR A 69 1.51 25.82 -3.53
CA THR A 69 1.92 26.66 -4.66
C THR A 69 3.08 26.08 -5.47
N CYS A 70 3.83 25.12 -4.92
CA CYS A 70 4.97 24.52 -5.59
C CYS A 70 4.55 23.49 -6.63
N SER A 71 4.85 23.75 -7.90
CA SER A 71 4.54 22.84 -9.01
C SER A 71 5.12 21.44 -8.82
N GLY A 72 6.36 21.33 -8.33
CA GLY A 72 7.00 20.04 -8.05
C GLY A 72 6.29 19.22 -6.97
N THR A 73 5.89 19.87 -5.87
CA THR A 73 5.14 19.23 -4.78
C THR A 73 3.76 18.80 -5.25
N ILE A 74 3.05 19.65 -5.99
CA ILE A 74 1.75 19.32 -6.58
C ILE A 74 1.88 18.09 -7.49
N ARG A 75 2.91 18.05 -8.34
CA ARG A 75 3.19 16.91 -9.22
C ARG A 75 3.46 15.63 -8.43
N SER A 76 4.31 15.69 -7.40
CA SER A 76 4.63 14.54 -6.54
C SER A 76 3.35 13.98 -5.91
N LEU A 77 2.59 14.84 -5.23
CA LEU A 77 1.34 14.45 -4.56
C LEU A 77 0.32 13.84 -5.53
N LYS A 78 0.19 14.37 -6.75
CA LYS A 78 -0.70 13.78 -7.78
C LYS A 78 -0.25 12.40 -8.27
N LEU A 79 1.06 12.16 -8.36
CA LEU A 79 1.60 10.94 -8.95
C LEU A 79 1.80 9.82 -7.95
N THR A 80 2.19 10.15 -6.72
CA THR A 80 2.59 9.16 -5.70
C THR A 80 1.74 9.25 -4.44
N GLY A 81 0.92 10.29 -4.30
CA GLY A 81 0.15 10.54 -3.08
C GLY A 81 0.98 11.04 -1.90
N ILE A 82 2.31 11.13 -2.05
CA ILE A 82 3.24 11.52 -0.98
C ILE A 82 4.27 12.53 -1.46
N TRP A 83 4.86 13.24 -0.49
CA TRP A 83 5.96 14.16 -0.75
C TRP A 83 6.84 14.35 0.49
N GLN A 84 8.14 14.55 0.26
CA GLN A 84 9.12 14.87 1.28
C GLN A 84 9.64 16.30 1.09
N GLY A 85 9.59 17.09 2.15
CA GLY A 85 10.02 18.48 2.16
C GLY A 85 9.26 19.31 3.20
N HIS A 86 9.43 20.62 3.16
CA HIS A 86 8.78 21.53 4.10
C HIS A 86 7.82 22.48 3.38
N LEU A 87 6.59 22.58 3.85
CA LEU A 87 5.63 23.61 3.44
C LEU A 87 5.50 24.68 4.53
N LYS A 88 5.61 25.94 4.10
CA LYS A 88 5.27 27.11 4.92
C LYS A 88 3.75 27.18 5.10
N PRO A 89 3.24 27.93 6.10
CA PRO A 89 1.80 28.10 6.32
C PRO A 89 1.02 28.66 5.11
N ASN A 90 1.68 29.43 4.25
CA ASN A 90 1.09 29.95 3.00
C ASN A 90 1.16 28.96 1.83
N GLY A 91 1.63 27.74 2.06
CA GLY A 91 1.74 26.68 1.06
C GLY A 91 2.87 26.83 0.04
N ALA A 92 3.79 27.77 0.28
CA ALA A 92 5.07 27.80 -0.42
C ALA A 92 6.03 26.78 0.18
N CYS A 93 6.96 26.29 -0.64
CA CYS A 93 8.01 25.40 -0.18
C CYS A 93 9.04 26.21 0.60
N GLY A 94 9.48 25.67 1.73
CA GLY A 94 10.56 26.23 2.52
C GLY A 94 11.84 25.42 2.41
N THR A 95 12.84 25.86 3.16
CA THR A 95 14.05 25.07 3.41
C THR A 95 13.70 23.80 4.18
N PRO A 96 14.48 22.71 4.06
CA PRO A 96 14.26 21.49 4.83
C PRO A 96 14.06 21.77 6.32
N ALA A 97 12.91 21.36 6.85
CA ALA A 97 12.52 21.50 8.24
C ALA A 97 11.35 20.54 8.53
N GLU A 98 11.03 20.33 9.81
CA GLU A 98 9.86 19.54 10.20
C GLU A 98 8.56 20.38 10.09
N PRO A 99 7.42 19.78 9.68
CA PRO A 99 7.27 18.39 9.26
C PRO A 99 7.87 18.14 7.86
N SER A 100 8.58 17.02 7.72
CA SER A 100 9.26 16.65 6.48
C SER A 100 8.50 15.66 5.60
N TYR A 101 7.41 15.05 6.09
CA TYR A 101 6.66 14.02 5.38
C TYR A 101 5.18 14.32 5.25
N TRP A 102 4.69 14.31 4.00
CA TRP A 102 3.35 14.73 3.62
C TRP A 102 2.67 13.66 2.79
N ALA A 103 1.35 13.54 2.95
CA ALA A 103 0.54 12.61 2.18
C ALA A 103 -0.86 13.15 1.91
N LEU A 104 -1.43 12.77 0.78
CA LEU A 104 -2.85 12.92 0.51
C LEU A 104 -3.66 11.88 1.31
N GLY A 105 -4.88 12.24 1.71
CA GLY A 105 -5.76 11.33 2.43
C GLY A 105 -6.01 10.02 1.66
N ASN A 106 -6.07 10.08 0.33
CA ASN A 106 -6.24 8.88 -0.50
C ASN A 106 -5.09 7.87 -0.34
N TRP A 107 -3.85 8.36 -0.26
CA TRP A 107 -2.67 7.51 -0.04
C TRP A 107 -2.66 6.93 1.38
N ILE A 108 -3.08 7.71 2.38
CA ILE A 108 -3.18 7.24 3.77
C ILE A 108 -4.22 6.12 3.88
N ASN A 109 -5.37 6.24 3.23
CA ASN A 109 -6.39 5.19 3.20
C ASN A 109 -5.86 3.90 2.57
N TYR A 110 -5.12 4.01 1.46
CA TYR A 110 -4.43 2.88 0.83
C TYR A 110 -3.45 2.19 1.80
N ASP A 111 -2.57 2.96 2.46
CA ASP A 111 -1.59 2.46 3.42
C ASP A 111 -2.26 1.72 4.60
N LEU A 112 -3.39 2.24 5.09
CA LEU A 112 -4.18 1.60 6.15
C LEU A 112 -4.87 0.30 5.74
N ILE A 113 -5.26 0.16 4.47
CA ILE A 113 -5.83 -1.10 3.95
C ILE A 113 -4.74 -2.17 3.92
N ASN A 114 -3.55 -1.81 3.42
CA ASN A 114 -2.44 -2.76 3.28
C ASN A 114 -1.92 -3.24 4.63
N LYS A 115 -1.70 -2.33 5.57
CA LYS A 115 -1.30 -2.70 6.94
C LYS A 115 -2.30 -3.62 7.64
N ARG A 116 -3.60 -3.48 7.34
CA ARG A 116 -4.64 -4.39 7.87
C ARG A 116 -4.57 -5.78 7.25
N ARG A 117 -4.22 -5.89 5.96
CA ARG A 117 -4.03 -7.18 5.29
C ARG A 117 -2.80 -7.91 5.79
N GLU A 118 -1.71 -7.19 6.06
CA GLU A 118 -0.47 -7.75 6.60
C GLU A 118 -0.59 -8.28 8.04
N ALA A 119 -1.60 -7.82 8.78
CA ALA A 119 -1.85 -8.25 10.16
C ALA A 119 -2.76 -9.48 10.27
N GLN A 120 -3.30 -9.99 9.15
CA GLN A 120 -4.17 -11.16 9.07
C GLN A 120 -3.37 -12.41 8.70
#